data_AF-A0A2D0IYP0-F1
#
_entry.id   AF-A0A2D0IYP0-F1
#
_cell.length_a   1.000
_cell.length_b   1.000
_cell.length_c   1.000
_cell.angle_alpha   90.00
_cell.angle_beta   90.00
_cell.angle_gamma   90.00
#
_symmetry.space_group_name_H-M   'P 1'
#
loop_
_entity.id
_entity.type
_entity.pdbx_description
1 polymer ?
#
loop_
_entity_poly.entity_id
_entity_poly.type
_entity_poly.pdbx_seq_one_letter_code
_entity_poly.pdbx_strand_id
1 'polypeptide(L)'
;MNRCPFHNHHSADELFFILEGNGTYRFGSNELSIEKGDVVSAPAGGQETAHQIINTGSVPLRYLAISTNVSADVIEYPDSGKFQSVLKQQDGK
;
A
#
# COMPACT_ATOMS: atom_id res chain seq x y z
N MET A 1 9.45 11.84 -7.62
CA MET A 1 9.75 10.69 -6.73
C MET A 1 8.44 10.13 -6.22
N ASN A 2 8.10 8.90 -6.59
CA ASN A 2 6.96 8.21 -6.00
C ASN A 2 7.38 7.72 -4.60
N ARG A 3 6.64 8.10 -3.55
CA ARG A 3 7.02 7.80 -2.16
C ARG A 3 6.64 6.38 -1.73
N CYS A 4 5.69 5.73 -2.42
CA CYS A 4 5.31 4.34 -2.23
C CYS A 4 5.30 3.63 -3.60
N PRO A 5 6.44 3.04 -4.05
CA PRO A 5 6.46 2.20 -5.24
C PRO A 5 5.61 0.93 -5.05
N PHE A 6 5.43 0.13 -6.09
CA PHE A 6 4.72 -1.15 -5.99
C PHE A 6 5.42 -2.08 -5.00
N HIS A 7 4.70 -2.50 -3.95
CA HIS A 7 5.27 -3.24 -2.83
C HIS A 7 4.26 -4.15 -2.15
N ASN A 8 4.72 -5.22 -1.52
CA ASN A 8 3.93 -6.02 -0.58
C ASN A 8 4.61 -6.03 0.79
N HIS A 9 3.79 -6.07 1.82
CA HIS A 9 4.20 -6.34 3.19
C HIS A 9 4.04 -7.83 3.47
N HIS A 10 5.03 -8.46 4.13
CA HIS A 10 4.93 -9.86 4.51
C HIS A 10 4.21 -10.06 5.86
N SER A 11 4.14 -9.03 6.70
CA SER A 11 3.55 -9.12 8.04
C SER A 11 2.44 -8.11 8.31
N ALA A 12 2.52 -6.89 7.76
CA ALA A 12 1.50 -5.88 7.98
C ALA A 12 0.39 -5.93 6.91
N ASP A 13 -0.87 -5.93 7.34
CA ASP A 13 -1.99 -5.58 6.46
C ASP A 13 -2.06 -4.06 6.31
N GLU A 14 -2.45 -3.60 5.12
CA GLU A 14 -2.81 -2.21 4.85
C GLU A 14 -4.23 -2.08 4.28
N LEU A 15 -4.88 -0.95 4.57
CA LEU A 15 -6.19 -0.57 4.06
C LEU A 15 -6.20 0.93 3.75
N PHE A 16 -6.85 1.28 2.65
CA PHE A 16 -6.95 2.64 2.15
C PHE A 16 -8.41 3.03 1.91
N PHE A 17 -8.81 4.18 2.45
CA PHE A 17 -10.11 4.79 2.17
C PHE A 17 -9.92 6.09 1.39
N ILE A 18 -10.50 6.17 0.19
CA ILE A 18 -10.29 7.30 -0.72
C ILE A 18 -11.22 8.46 -0.33
N LEU A 19 -10.62 9.59 0.05
CA LEU A 19 -11.30 10.79 0.53
C LEU A 19 -11.63 11.79 -0.58
N GLU A 20 -10.75 11.91 -1.58
CA GLU A 20 -10.84 12.89 -2.67
C GLU A 20 -10.03 12.40 -3.88
N GLY A 21 -10.51 12.71 -5.09
CA GLY A 21 -9.81 12.39 -6.33
C GLY A 21 -10.16 11.00 -6.88
N ASN A 22 -9.45 10.59 -7.92
CA ASN A 22 -9.51 9.27 -8.52
C ASN A 22 -8.11 8.82 -8.98
N GLY A 23 -7.97 7.51 -9.19
CA GLY A 23 -6.69 6.93 -9.57
C GLY A 23 -6.82 5.47 -9.97
N THR A 24 -5.67 4.82 -10.07
CA THR A 24 -5.54 3.38 -10.27
C THR A 24 -4.96 2.74 -9.02
N TYR A 25 -5.59 1.69 -8.53
CA TYR A 25 -5.04 0.75 -7.56
C TYR A 25 -4.49 -0.45 -8.31
N ARG A 26 -3.16 -0.53 -8.44
CA ARG A 26 -2.48 -1.72 -8.93
C ARG A 26 -2.41 -2.72 -7.76
N PHE A 27 -2.89 -3.94 -7.95
CA PHE A 27 -2.97 -4.97 -6.92
C PHE A 27 -2.67 -6.37 -7.49
N GLY A 28 -1.54 -6.95 -7.10
CA GLY A 28 -0.99 -8.13 -7.73
C GLY A 28 -0.84 -7.91 -9.24
N SER A 29 -1.51 -8.76 -10.03
CA SER A 29 -1.56 -8.63 -11.51
C SER A 29 -2.69 -7.73 -12.03
N ASN A 30 -3.50 -7.14 -11.15
CA ASN A 30 -4.69 -6.38 -11.53
C ASN A 30 -4.44 -4.87 -11.45
N GLU A 31 -5.23 -4.13 -12.23
CA GLU A 31 -5.36 -2.68 -12.11
C GLU A 31 -6.85 -2.34 -11.98
N LEU A 32 -7.20 -1.63 -10.90
CA LEU A 32 -8.57 -1.27 -10.57
C LEU A 32 -8.68 0.25 -10.54
N SER A 33 -9.75 0.79 -11.13
CA SER A 33 -10.08 2.21 -10.93
C SER A 33 -10.57 2.41 -9.49
N ILE A 34 -10.12 3.49 -8.86
CA ILE A 34 -10.56 3.90 -7.52
C ILE A 34 -10.97 5.36 -7.53
N GLU A 35 -11.99 5.69 -6.76
CA GLU A 35 -12.49 7.05 -6.58
C GLU A 35 -12.96 7.32 -5.15
N LYS A 36 -13.33 8.57 -4.87
CA LYS A 36 -13.85 8.98 -3.56
C LYS A 36 -14.95 8.04 -3.08
N GLY A 37 -14.77 7.52 -1.86
CA GLY A 37 -15.71 6.61 -1.21
C GLY A 37 -15.29 5.14 -1.31
N ASP A 38 -14.35 4.80 -2.18
CA ASP A 38 -13.85 3.43 -2.29
C ASP A 38 -12.96 3.07 -1.09
N VAL A 39 -13.00 1.78 -0.76
CA VAL A 39 -12.08 1.12 0.17
C VAL A 39 -11.32 0.04 -0.59
N VAL A 40 -10.00 0.08 -0.51
CA VAL A 40 -9.13 -0.98 -1.04
C VAL A 40 -8.19 -1.48 0.05
N SER A 41 -7.82 -2.75 0.00
CA SER A 41 -6.95 -3.38 1.00
C SER A 41 -5.79 -4.10 0.33
N ALA A 42 -4.68 -4.16 1.05
CA ALA A 42 -3.52 -4.98 0.73
C ALA A 42 -3.19 -5.87 1.94
N PRO A 43 -3.70 -7.11 1.97
CA PRO A 43 -3.34 -8.05 3.01
C PRO A 43 -1.84 -8.39 2.98
N ALA A 44 -1.28 -8.71 4.14
CA ALA A 44 0.06 -9.26 4.23
C ALA A 44 0.17 -10.53 3.37
N GLY A 45 1.25 -10.64 2.59
CA GLY A 45 1.37 -11.70 1.60
C GLY A 45 2.61 -11.59 0.71
N GLY A 46 2.60 -12.34 -0.39
CA GLY A 46 3.61 -12.29 -1.43
C GLY A 46 3.30 -11.24 -2.49
N GLN A 47 3.95 -11.37 -3.66
CA GLN A 47 3.76 -10.43 -4.77
C GLN A 47 2.31 -10.37 -5.29
N GLU A 48 1.49 -11.38 -5.03
CA GLU A 48 0.07 -11.40 -5.37
C GLU A 48 -0.75 -10.36 -4.60
N THR A 49 -0.24 -9.89 -3.45
CA THR A 49 -0.87 -8.81 -2.66
C THR A 49 -0.15 -7.48 -2.81
N ALA A 50 0.91 -7.41 -3.62
CA ALA A 50 1.65 -6.18 -3.85
C ALA A 50 0.73 -5.10 -4.41
N HIS A 51 0.88 -3.88 -3.91
CA HIS A 51 -0.04 -2.79 -4.20
C HIS A 51 0.66 -1.46 -4.48
N GLN A 52 -0.06 -0.62 -5.22
CA GLN A 52 0.31 0.76 -5.47
C GLN A 52 -0.92 1.59 -5.79
N ILE A 53 -1.03 2.76 -5.16
CA ILE A 53 -2.00 3.79 -5.53
C ILE A 53 -1.31 4.79 -6.46
N ILE A 54 -1.87 4.96 -7.65
CA ILE A 54 -1.35 5.86 -8.70
C ILE A 54 -2.43 6.92 -8.97
N ASN A 55 -2.09 8.19 -8.73
CA ASN A 55 -2.98 9.29 -9.11
C ASN A 55 -2.94 9.48 -10.63
N THR A 56 -3.99 9.05 -11.31
CA THR A 56 -4.20 9.22 -12.76
C THR A 56 -5.21 10.34 -13.07
N GLY A 57 -5.77 10.97 -12.04
CA GLY A 57 -6.71 12.08 -12.15
C GLY A 57 -6.04 13.46 -12.30
N SER A 58 -6.86 14.50 -12.42
CA SER A 58 -6.44 15.89 -12.60
C SER A 58 -6.33 16.70 -11.30
N VAL A 59 -6.68 16.10 -10.16
CA VAL A 59 -6.67 16.71 -8.83
C VAL A 59 -5.84 15.87 -7.86
N PRO A 60 -5.45 16.39 -6.69
CA PRO A 60 -4.81 15.57 -5.67
C PRO A 60 -5.69 14.38 -5.23
N LEU A 61 -5.13 13.17 -5.29
CA LEU A 61 -5.72 11.98 -4.69
C LEU A 61 -5.38 11.95 -3.19
N ARG A 62 -6.40 11.97 -2.33
CA ARG A 62 -6.26 11.91 -0.86
C ARG A 62 -6.91 10.64 -0.34
N TYR A 63 -6.24 9.98 0.60
CA TYR A 63 -6.76 8.78 1.25
C TYR A 63 -6.30 8.70 2.70
N LEU A 64 -7.06 7.98 3.52
CA LEU A 64 -6.58 7.49 4.81
C LEU A 64 -5.87 6.17 4.59
N ALA A 65 -4.63 6.05 5.07
CA ALA A 65 -3.89 4.80 5.11
C ALA A 65 -3.92 4.25 6.54
N ILE A 66 -4.33 3.00 6.69
CA ILE A 66 -4.45 2.30 7.95
C ILE A 66 -3.64 1.02 7.82
N SER A 67 -2.80 0.70 8.80
CA SER A 67 -2.05 -0.55 8.79
C SER A 67 -2.01 -1.19 10.17
N THR A 68 -1.86 -2.51 10.19
CA THR A 68 -1.63 -3.24 11.44
C THR A 68 -0.29 -2.84 12.05
N ASN A 69 -0.25 -2.73 13.37
CA ASN A 69 0.98 -2.39 14.08
C ASN A 69 1.80 -3.66 14.41
N VAL A 70 2.71 -4.02 13.51
CA VAL A 70 3.64 -5.15 13.67
C VAL A 70 5.01 -4.69 14.20
N SER A 71 5.68 -5.54 14.99
CA SER A 71 7.02 -5.25 15.54
C SER A 71 8.14 -5.43 14.53
N ALA A 72 7.92 -6.24 13.50
CA ALA A 72 8.87 -6.48 12.42
C ALA A 72 8.12 -6.68 11.10
N ASP A 73 8.74 -6.31 10.00
CA ASP A 73 8.22 -6.57 8.66
C ASP A 73 9.35 -6.71 7.62
N VAL A 74 9.05 -7.42 6.54
CA VAL A 74 9.82 -7.41 5.31
C VAL A 74 8.91 -6.87 4.23
N ILE A 75 9.40 -5.85 3.52
CA ILE A 75 8.71 -5.23 2.41
C ILE A 75 9.46 -5.60 1.14
N GLU A 76 8.76 -6.22 0.20
CA GLU A 76 9.29 -6.54 -1.12
C GLU A 76 8.81 -5.49 -2.14
N TYR A 77 9.68 -5.13 -3.09
CA TYR A 77 9.43 -4.17 -4.16
C TYR A 77 9.58 -4.85 -5.52
N PRO A 78 8.54 -5.54 -6.04
CA PRO A 78 8.67 -6.44 -7.19
C PRO A 78 9.29 -5.81 -8.43
N ASP A 79 8.91 -4.58 -8.78
CA ASP A 79 9.43 -3.88 -9.97
C ASP A 79 10.94 -3.63 -9.93
N SER A 80 11.54 -3.59 -8.73
CA SER A 80 12.97 -3.32 -8.55
C SER A 80 13.78 -4.50 -8.03
N GLY A 81 13.11 -5.59 -7.65
CA GLY A 81 13.72 -6.74 -6.99
C GLY A 81 14.37 -6.42 -5.63
N LYS A 82 13.97 -5.32 -4.99
CA LYS A 82 14.53 -4.87 -3.71
C LYS A 82 13.69 -5.36 -2.54
N PHE A 83 14.35 -5.48 -1.40
CA PHE A 83 13.73 -5.79 -0.12
C PHE A 83 14.13 -4.75 0.92
N GLN A 84 13.23 -4.46 1.86
CA GLN A 84 13.47 -3.66 3.04
C GLN A 84 13.03 -4.43 4.27
N SER A 85 13.90 -4.54 5.27
CA SER A 85 13.53 -5.02 6.60
C SER A 85 13.25 -3.83 7.50
N VAL A 86 12.18 -3.94 8.30
CA VAL A 86 11.76 -2.90 9.24
C VAL A 86 11.58 -3.55 10.62
N LEU A 87 12.15 -2.92 11.65
CA LEU A 87 11.86 -3.22 13.04
C LEU A 87 11.23 -1.97 13.65
N LYS A 88 10.06 -2.13 14.27
CA LYS A 88 9.42 -1.07 15.06
C LYS A 88 9.66 -1.40 16.53
N GLN A 89 10.34 -0.49 17.22
CA GLN A 89 10.44 -0.56 18.67
C GLN A 89 9.01 -0.39 19.22
N GLN A 90 8.50 -1.38 19.94
CA GLN A 90 7.27 -1.18 20.69
C GLN A 90 7.62 -0.27 21.86
N ASP A 91 6.99 0.91 21.93
CA ASP A 91 7.03 1.71 23.15
C ASP A 91 6.46 0.84 24.27
N GLY A 92 7.30 0.54 25.27
CA GLY A 92 6.87 -0.21 26.44
C GLY A 92 5.66 0.46 27.07
N LYS A 93 4.59 -0.30 27.27
CA LYS A 93 3.54 0.09 28.21
C LYS A 93 4.02 -0.13 29.63
#